data_AF-A0A6N6L8H4-F1
#
_entry.id   AF-A0A6N6L8H4-F1
#
_cell.length_a   1.000
_cell.length_b   1.000
_cell.length_c   1.000
_cell.angle_alpha   90.00
_cell.angle_beta   90.00
_cell.angle_gamma   90.00
#
_symmetry.space_group_name_H-M   'P 1'
#
loop_
_entity.id
_entity.type
_entity.pdbx_description
1 polymer ?
#
loop_
_entity_poly.entity_id
_entity_poly.type
_entity_poly.pdbx_seq_one_letter_code
_entity_poly.pdbx_strand_id
1 'polypeptide(L)'
;MDIKDDQPAGHARAAVAGHRRRTLLCVLLIAAVAACAGYRGGWKSVAYVGDIPPARGSDDEGASRPTTLHFPGLQLDIALDNALRTHDTQVILFALPVSVDPRAVFTKNNQPGKTRLFLTVTPTEAGYVFRPTQANLHIGDRRVGGMAGYEFGMWDAAGQRVQQGGSWQHRPVGDAFTLTQAGRRYLLSIDFDIATPSPETTGLAVDLSDALRSPHHPPLPRIRFAPVRWKEGYT
;
A
#
# COMPACT_ATOMS: atom_id res chain seq x y z
N MET A 1 32.43 48.25 -71.32
CA MET A 1 30.96 48.26 -71.52
C MET A 1 30.51 46.82 -71.39
N ASP A 2 29.62 46.44 -70.50
CA ASP A 2 28.95 47.15 -69.43
C ASP A 2 28.41 46.10 -68.45
N ILE A 3 28.10 46.58 -67.27
CA ILE A 3 27.76 45.87 -66.04
C ILE A 3 26.56 44.93 -66.23
N LYS A 4 26.61 43.74 -65.62
CA LYS A 4 25.40 43.00 -65.26
C LYS A 4 25.46 42.54 -63.80
N ASP A 5 24.69 43.26 -62.98
CA ASP A 5 24.21 42.86 -61.67
C ASP A 5 23.43 41.53 -61.75
N ASP A 6 23.58 40.69 -60.73
CA ASP A 6 22.45 40.32 -59.85
C ASP A 6 22.92 39.40 -58.71
N GLN A 7 22.75 39.84 -57.47
CA GLN A 7 22.61 38.94 -56.32
C GLN A 7 21.25 38.21 -56.41
N PRO A 8 21.13 37.03 -55.78
CA PRO A 8 20.24 37.03 -54.63
C PRO A 8 20.78 36.24 -53.45
N ALA A 9 21.15 36.97 -52.39
CA ALA A 9 21.21 36.48 -51.02
C ALA A 9 19.78 36.27 -50.48
N GLY A 10 19.04 35.30 -51.02
CA GLY A 10 17.62 35.08 -50.66
C GLY A 10 17.28 33.73 -50.04
N HIS A 11 18.04 32.67 -50.35
CA HIS A 11 17.54 31.30 -50.11
C HIS A 11 18.05 30.61 -48.84
N ALA A 12 19.10 31.12 -48.20
CA ALA A 12 19.71 30.44 -47.05
C ALA A 12 18.92 30.58 -45.74
N ARG A 13 18.12 31.66 -45.56
CA ARG A 13 17.41 31.92 -44.29
C ARG A 13 16.14 31.08 -44.10
N ALA A 14 15.46 30.68 -45.17
CA ALA A 14 14.22 29.90 -45.08
C ALA A 14 14.46 28.42 -44.72
N ALA A 15 15.54 27.83 -45.23
CA ALA A 15 15.87 26.42 -44.99
C ALA A 15 16.25 26.13 -43.52
N VAL A 16 16.97 27.05 -42.87
CA VAL A 16 17.41 26.90 -41.47
C VAL A 16 16.23 27.05 -40.49
N ALA A 17 15.24 27.89 -40.79
CA ALA A 17 14.04 28.06 -39.98
C ALA A 17 13.13 26.83 -39.98
N GLY A 18 13.02 26.14 -41.13
CA GLY A 18 12.27 24.88 -41.26
C GLY A 18 12.92 23.71 -40.50
N HIS A 19 14.25 23.66 -40.47
CA HIS A 19 15.00 22.64 -39.72
C HIS A 19 14.84 22.82 -38.21
N ARG A 20 14.99 24.05 -37.68
CA ARG A 20 14.80 24.35 -36.25
C ARG A 20 13.38 24.05 -35.78
N ARG A 21 12.35 24.35 -36.59
CA ARG A 21 10.95 24.00 -36.26
C ARG A 21 10.72 22.49 -36.21
N ARG A 22 11.30 21.71 -37.12
CA ARG A 22 11.19 20.24 -37.13
C ARG A 22 11.92 19.60 -35.97
N THR A 23 13.12 20.07 -35.62
CA THR A 23 13.87 19.58 -34.46
C THR A 23 13.15 19.90 -33.16
N LEU A 24 12.61 21.11 -33.00
CA LEU A 24 11.82 21.49 -31.83
C LEU A 24 10.54 20.65 -31.71
N LEU A 25 9.86 20.37 -32.83
CA LEU A 25 8.69 19.50 -32.86
C LEU A 25 9.04 18.07 -32.46
N CYS A 26 10.15 17.51 -32.95
CA CYS A 26 10.63 16.18 -32.56
C CYS A 26 11.02 16.12 -31.08
N VAL A 27 11.69 17.14 -30.54
CA VAL A 27 12.05 17.20 -29.12
C VAL A 27 10.81 17.34 -28.24
N LEU A 28 9.82 18.15 -28.65
CA LEU A 28 8.53 18.25 -27.95
C LEU A 28 7.75 16.94 -28.02
N LEU A 29 7.79 16.23 -29.15
CA LEU A 29 7.15 14.92 -29.28
C LEU A 29 7.86 13.88 -28.41
N ILE A 30 9.19 13.85 -28.37
CA ILE A 30 9.98 12.97 -27.51
C ILE A 30 9.74 13.32 -26.04
N ALA A 31 9.67 14.60 -25.67
CA ALA A 31 9.36 15.02 -24.30
C ALA A 31 7.91 14.67 -23.91
N ALA A 32 6.95 14.80 -24.83
CA ALA A 32 5.56 14.41 -24.61
C ALA A 32 5.39 12.88 -24.51
N VAL A 33 6.17 12.10 -25.25
CA VAL A 33 6.18 10.63 -25.18
C VAL A 33 6.99 10.14 -23.96
N ALA A 34 8.05 10.84 -23.55
CA ALA A 34 8.79 10.56 -22.31
C ALA A 34 8.01 10.94 -21.05
N ALA A 35 7.03 11.84 -21.17
CA ALA A 35 6.08 12.16 -20.11
C ALA A 35 4.94 11.12 -19.98
N CYS A 36 5.02 9.97 -20.65
CA CYS A 36 4.06 8.88 -20.45
C CYS A 36 4.29 8.23 -19.08
N ALA A 37 3.61 8.77 -18.08
CA ALA A 37 3.44 8.18 -16.76
C ALA A 37 2.93 6.74 -16.91
N GLY A 38 3.69 5.77 -16.42
CA GLY A 38 3.15 4.42 -16.24
C GLY A 38 2.22 4.39 -15.02
N TYR A 39 1.56 3.26 -14.81
CA TYR A 39 0.90 2.98 -13.54
C TYR A 39 0.97 1.50 -13.20
N ARG A 40 0.98 1.18 -11.91
CA ARG A 40 0.76 -0.15 -11.38
C ARG A 40 -0.58 -0.21 -10.66
N GLY A 41 -1.17 -1.38 -10.58
CA GLY A 41 -2.44 -1.56 -9.89
C GLY A 41 -2.85 -3.01 -9.72
N GLY A 42 -3.93 -3.21 -9.00
CA GLY A 42 -4.55 -4.51 -8.83
C GLY A 42 -5.58 -4.52 -7.74
N TRP A 43 -5.59 -5.58 -6.94
CA TRP A 43 -6.59 -5.80 -5.89
C TRP A 43 -5.96 -5.82 -4.52
N LYS A 44 -6.72 -5.36 -3.53
CA LYS A 44 -6.38 -5.50 -2.11
C LYS A 44 -7.63 -5.62 -1.28
N SER A 45 -7.50 -6.14 -0.06
CA SER A 45 -8.60 -6.16 0.89
C SER A 45 -8.69 -4.85 1.67
N VAL A 46 -9.91 -4.32 1.80
CA VAL A 46 -10.24 -3.21 2.70
C VAL A 46 -11.16 -3.70 3.81
N ALA A 47 -10.84 -3.31 5.03
CA ALA A 47 -11.58 -3.69 6.21
C ALA A 47 -12.86 -2.87 6.39
N TYR A 48 -13.91 -3.52 6.89
CA TYR A 48 -15.17 -2.88 7.25
C TYR A 48 -15.87 -3.66 8.38
N VAL A 49 -16.88 -3.04 8.98
CA VAL A 49 -17.72 -3.63 10.03
C VAL A 49 -19.17 -3.59 9.57
N GLY A 50 -19.94 -4.63 9.93
CA GLY A 50 -21.34 -4.79 9.52
C GLY A 50 -21.51 -5.70 8.31
N ASP A 51 -22.72 -5.71 7.76
CA ASP A 51 -23.09 -6.63 6.68
C ASP A 51 -22.90 -6.06 5.28
N ILE A 52 -22.89 -4.73 5.16
CA ILE A 52 -22.81 -4.05 3.88
C ILE A 52 -21.35 -3.68 3.63
N PRO A 53 -20.70 -4.24 2.59
CA PRO A 53 -19.36 -3.83 2.22
C PRO A 53 -19.36 -2.36 1.78
N PRO A 54 -18.26 -1.63 1.97
CA PRO A 54 -18.15 -0.26 1.47
C PRO A 54 -18.43 -0.25 -0.03
N ALA A 55 -19.14 0.79 -0.50
CA ALA A 55 -19.42 0.94 -1.93
C ALA A 55 -18.09 0.83 -2.69
N ARG A 56 -18.09 0.02 -3.76
CA ARG A 56 -16.91 -0.12 -4.63
C ARG A 56 -16.68 1.23 -5.29
N GLY A 57 -15.85 2.07 -4.67
CA GLY A 57 -15.40 3.32 -5.26
C GLY A 57 -14.75 3.01 -6.59
N SER A 58 -15.34 3.52 -7.68
CA SER A 58 -14.67 3.60 -8.97
C SER A 58 -13.49 4.55 -8.81
N ASP A 59 -12.29 4.02 -8.90
CA ASP A 59 -11.04 4.77 -9.04
C ASP A 59 -10.71 5.75 -7.89
N ASP A 60 -10.58 5.23 -6.66
CA ASP A 60 -9.87 5.95 -5.61
C ASP A 60 -8.38 6.05 -5.99
N GLU A 61 -8.00 7.16 -6.63
CA GLU A 61 -6.59 7.59 -6.82
C GLU A 61 -5.84 7.80 -5.48
N GLY A 62 -6.51 7.61 -4.34
CA GLY A 62 -5.95 7.61 -2.98
C GLY A 62 -6.07 6.29 -2.22
N ALA A 63 -6.43 5.17 -2.89
CA ALA A 63 -6.76 3.89 -2.27
C ALA A 63 -5.66 3.31 -1.38
N SER A 64 -4.44 3.86 -1.31
CA SER A 64 -3.38 3.39 -0.40
C SER A 64 -3.63 3.64 1.09
N ARG A 65 -4.61 4.46 1.50
CA ARG A 65 -4.87 4.67 2.93
C ARG A 65 -5.71 3.53 3.52
N PRO A 66 -5.30 2.92 4.64
CA PRO A 66 -6.12 1.96 5.36
C PRO A 66 -7.38 2.66 5.91
N THR A 67 -8.50 1.94 5.93
CA THR A 67 -9.76 2.46 6.49
C THR A 67 -9.65 2.54 8.01
N THR A 68 -9.86 3.74 8.55
CA THR A 68 -9.95 3.95 10.00
C THR A 68 -11.32 3.51 10.50
N LEU A 69 -11.33 2.49 11.36
CA LEU A 69 -12.51 2.01 12.06
C LEU A 69 -12.57 2.64 13.45
N HIS A 70 -13.75 3.12 13.83
CA HIS A 70 -13.98 3.75 15.13
C HIS A 70 -14.80 2.82 16.02
N PHE A 71 -14.28 2.55 17.21
CA PHE A 71 -14.94 1.77 18.26
C PHE A 71 -14.96 2.57 19.57
N PRO A 72 -15.81 2.20 20.55
CA PRO A 72 -15.75 2.79 21.88
C PRO A 72 -14.33 2.66 22.45
N GLY A 73 -13.67 3.79 22.71
CA GLY A 73 -12.33 3.82 23.28
C GLY A 73 -11.16 3.61 22.33
N LEU A 74 -11.39 3.41 21.03
CA LEU A 74 -10.36 2.94 20.11
C LEU A 74 -10.56 3.42 18.67
N GLN A 75 -9.50 3.93 18.06
CA GLN A 75 -9.39 4.03 16.60
C GLN A 75 -8.46 2.94 16.10
N LEU A 76 -8.88 2.23 15.05
CA LEU A 76 -8.17 1.10 14.49
C LEU A 76 -8.06 1.22 12.98
N ASP A 77 -6.85 1.36 12.47
CA ASP A 77 -6.57 1.10 11.05
C ASP A 77 -6.10 -0.34 10.90
N ILE A 78 -6.63 -1.06 9.92
CA ILE A 78 -6.33 -2.48 9.73
C ILE A 78 -6.12 -2.78 8.25
N ALA A 79 -5.06 -3.54 7.96
CA ALA A 79 -4.72 -3.94 6.60
C ALA A 79 -4.19 -5.38 6.60
N LEU A 80 -4.72 -6.20 5.70
CA LEU A 80 -4.19 -7.53 5.42
C LEU A 80 -3.11 -7.42 4.34
N ASP A 81 -2.00 -8.14 4.50
CA ASP A 81 -0.88 -8.11 3.55
C ASP A 81 -1.15 -8.95 2.30
N ASN A 82 -2.22 -8.59 1.58
CA ASN A 82 -2.67 -9.33 0.40
C ASN A 82 -2.81 -8.46 -0.86
N ALA A 83 -2.09 -7.34 -0.93
CA ALA A 83 -2.09 -6.50 -2.12
C ALA A 83 -1.52 -7.25 -3.33
N LEU A 84 -2.43 -7.67 -4.21
CA LEU A 84 -2.16 -8.38 -5.46
C LEU A 84 -2.00 -7.35 -6.59
N ARG A 85 -0.85 -7.35 -7.26
CA ARG A 85 -0.65 -6.58 -8.49
C ARG A 85 -1.14 -7.40 -9.66
N THR A 86 -2.10 -6.87 -10.41
CA THR A 86 -2.62 -7.50 -11.64
C THR A 86 -2.23 -6.74 -12.89
N HIS A 87 -1.86 -5.46 -12.76
CA HIS A 87 -1.44 -4.62 -13.88
C HIS A 87 -0.18 -3.83 -13.51
N ASP A 88 0.74 -3.75 -14.46
CA ASP A 88 1.96 -2.96 -14.41
C ASP A 88 2.19 -2.45 -15.85
N THR A 89 1.76 -1.22 -16.11
CA THR A 89 1.86 -0.58 -17.41
C THR A 89 3.01 0.41 -17.32
N GLN A 90 4.15 0.04 -17.89
CA GLN A 90 5.30 0.93 -18.06
C GLN A 90 5.43 1.28 -19.54
N VAL A 91 5.35 2.57 -19.87
CA VAL A 91 5.70 3.06 -21.21
C VAL A 91 7.21 3.25 -21.23
N ILE A 92 7.95 2.19 -21.54
CA ILE A 92 9.41 2.26 -21.69
C ILE A 92 9.70 2.51 -23.17
N LEU A 93 10.45 3.57 -23.49
CA LEU A 93 10.90 3.89 -24.86
C LEU A 93 11.80 2.78 -25.48
N PHE A 94 12.19 1.80 -24.67
CA PHE A 94 12.99 0.64 -25.03
C PHE A 94 12.29 -0.63 -24.54
N ALA A 95 12.01 -1.57 -25.45
CA ALA A 95 11.50 -2.89 -25.10
C ALA A 95 12.62 -3.72 -24.46
N LEU A 96 12.78 -3.61 -23.14
CA LEU A 96 13.58 -4.55 -22.37
C LEU A 96 12.72 -5.77 -22.05
N PRO A 97 13.17 -7.00 -22.36
CA PRO A 97 12.49 -8.20 -21.91
C PRO A 97 12.57 -8.25 -20.38
N VAL A 98 11.45 -7.99 -19.71
CA VAL A 98 11.29 -8.27 -18.29
C VAL A 98 11.08 -9.78 -18.14
N SER A 99 12.01 -10.44 -17.46
CA SER A 99 12.02 -11.89 -17.20
C SER A 99 10.93 -12.36 -16.23
N VAL A 100 10.12 -11.45 -15.71
CA VAL A 100 9.08 -11.70 -14.70
C VAL A 100 7.78 -11.08 -15.20
N ASP A 101 6.75 -11.90 -15.39
CA ASP A 101 5.39 -11.40 -15.57
C ASP A 101 4.97 -10.69 -14.26
N PRO A 102 4.78 -9.36 -14.25
CA PRO A 102 4.48 -8.62 -13.03
C PRO A 102 3.06 -8.87 -12.50
N ARG A 103 2.25 -9.67 -13.21
CA ARG A 103 0.84 -9.96 -12.91
C ARG A 103 0.70 -11.10 -11.90
N ALA A 104 -0.34 -11.00 -11.07
CA ALA A 104 -0.66 -11.94 -9.99
C ALA A 104 0.45 -12.10 -8.92
N VAL A 105 1.25 -11.05 -8.70
CA VAL A 105 2.30 -11.04 -7.68
C VAL A 105 1.86 -10.22 -6.46
N PHE A 106 2.05 -10.78 -5.26
CA PHE A 106 1.89 -10.03 -4.01
C PHE A 106 3.07 -9.08 -3.82
N THR A 107 2.78 -7.80 -3.59
CA THR A 107 3.76 -6.72 -3.79
C THR A 107 4.62 -6.38 -2.58
N LYS A 108 4.22 -6.76 -1.36
CA LYS A 108 4.89 -6.38 -0.11
C LYS A 108 4.97 -7.57 0.83
N ASN A 109 6.13 -7.73 1.49
CA ASN A 109 6.42 -8.63 2.62
C ASN A 109 5.91 -10.09 2.53
N ASN A 110 5.53 -10.56 1.34
CA ASN A 110 4.96 -11.88 1.12
C ASN A 110 6.02 -12.97 1.38
N GLN A 111 5.80 -13.74 2.43
CA GLN A 111 6.58 -14.94 2.72
C GLN A 111 5.70 -16.15 2.38
N PRO A 112 6.20 -17.13 1.60
CA PRO A 112 5.44 -18.34 1.31
C PRO A 112 4.93 -19.01 2.59
N GLY A 113 3.63 -19.32 2.62
CA GLY A 113 2.99 -19.97 3.76
C GLY A 113 2.67 -19.05 4.95
N LYS A 114 2.98 -17.75 4.89
CA LYS A 114 2.64 -16.80 5.94
C LYS A 114 1.87 -15.60 5.41
N THR A 115 0.94 -15.10 6.22
CA THR A 115 0.28 -13.83 5.96
C THR A 115 0.33 -12.95 7.19
N ARG A 116 0.38 -11.64 6.98
CA ARG A 116 0.50 -10.65 8.05
C ARG A 116 -0.69 -9.71 8.05
N LEU A 117 -1.21 -9.45 9.24
CA LEU A 117 -2.19 -8.41 9.49
C LEU A 117 -1.48 -7.22 10.14
N PHE A 118 -1.59 -6.04 9.54
CA PHE A 118 -1.09 -4.79 10.11
C PHE A 118 -2.22 -4.05 10.82
N LEU A 119 -1.93 -3.55 12.00
CA LEU A 119 -2.85 -2.84 12.88
C LEU A 119 -2.20 -1.51 13.27
N THR A 120 -2.88 -0.39 13.05
CA THR A 120 -2.56 0.87 13.70
C THR A 120 -3.61 1.13 14.76
N VAL A 121 -3.21 1.00 16.02
CA VAL A 121 -4.09 1.10 17.17
C VAL A 121 -3.87 2.43 17.87
N THR A 122 -4.92 3.22 18.02
CA THR A 122 -4.88 4.49 18.75
C THR A 122 -5.97 4.47 19.82
N PRO A 123 -5.65 4.05 21.04
CA PRO A 123 -6.63 3.98 22.11
C PRO A 123 -6.89 5.39 22.66
N THR A 124 -8.14 5.74 22.96
CA THR A 124 -8.46 7.05 23.58
C THR A 124 -8.22 7.05 25.09
N GLU A 125 -8.07 5.86 25.68
CA GLU A 125 -7.76 5.63 27.09
C GLU A 125 -6.72 4.50 27.24
N ALA A 126 -5.97 4.49 28.33
CA ALA A 126 -5.04 3.40 28.60
C ALA A 126 -5.78 2.12 29.03
N GLY A 127 -5.14 0.96 28.85
CA GLY A 127 -5.63 -0.32 29.41
C GLY A 127 -6.04 -1.37 28.39
N TYR A 128 -5.96 -1.06 27.10
CA TYR A 128 -6.02 -2.10 26.07
C TYR A 128 -4.80 -3.03 26.17
N VAL A 129 -5.04 -4.34 26.06
CA VAL A 129 -3.99 -5.35 26.00
C VAL A 129 -4.09 -6.09 24.67
N PHE A 130 -2.97 -6.11 23.96
CA PHE A 130 -2.79 -6.80 22.71
C PHE A 130 -2.21 -8.20 22.94
N ARG A 131 -2.96 -9.24 22.57
CA ARG A 131 -2.63 -10.66 22.69
C ARG A 131 -2.69 -11.31 21.30
N PRO A 132 -1.60 -11.28 20.53
CA PRO A 132 -1.62 -11.62 19.11
C PRO A 132 -2.09 -13.06 18.84
N THR A 133 -1.78 -14.00 19.73
CA THR A 133 -2.13 -15.43 19.59
C THR A 133 -3.62 -15.71 19.80
N GLN A 134 -4.38 -14.74 20.33
CA GLN A 134 -5.83 -14.85 20.49
C GLN A 134 -6.59 -14.34 19.26
N ALA A 135 -5.91 -13.74 18.28
CA ALA A 135 -6.53 -13.28 17.05
C ALA A 135 -6.88 -14.45 16.13
N ASN A 136 -7.94 -14.30 15.34
CA ASN A 136 -8.37 -15.34 14.42
C ASN A 136 -8.64 -14.76 13.04
N LEU A 137 -7.94 -15.26 12.04
CA LEU A 137 -8.22 -15.01 10.64
C LEU A 137 -9.22 -16.05 10.13
N HIS A 138 -10.32 -15.59 9.57
CA HIS A 138 -11.36 -16.39 8.93
C HIS A 138 -11.21 -16.30 7.42
N ILE A 139 -11.23 -17.44 6.75
CA ILE A 139 -11.20 -17.57 5.29
C ILE A 139 -12.26 -18.61 4.92
N GLY A 140 -13.46 -18.12 4.58
CA GLY A 140 -14.64 -18.98 4.49
C GLY A 140 -14.91 -19.65 5.83
N ASP A 141 -15.01 -20.98 5.84
CA ASP A 141 -15.25 -21.77 7.07
C ASP A 141 -13.97 -22.08 7.85
N ARG A 142 -12.79 -21.79 7.29
CA ARG A 142 -11.51 -22.05 7.96
C ARG A 142 -11.16 -20.92 8.93
N ARG A 143 -10.78 -21.30 10.14
CA ARG A 143 -10.23 -20.41 11.17
C ARG A 143 -8.74 -20.69 11.36
N VAL A 144 -7.92 -19.64 11.38
CA VAL A 144 -6.47 -19.70 11.60
C VAL A 144 -6.12 -18.76 12.75
N GLY A 145 -5.48 -19.30 13.79
CA GLY A 145 -5.04 -18.51 14.95
C GLY A 145 -3.80 -17.68 14.63
N GLY A 146 -3.66 -16.53 15.30
CA GLY A 146 -2.44 -15.74 15.27
C GLY A 146 -1.26 -16.54 15.85
N MET A 147 -0.11 -16.45 15.19
CA MET A 147 1.12 -17.14 15.58
C MET A 147 2.01 -16.25 16.44
N ALA A 148 2.23 -15.01 16.02
CA ALA A 148 3.14 -14.08 16.68
C ALA A 148 2.69 -12.63 16.45
N GLY A 149 3.01 -11.77 17.40
CA GLY A 149 2.77 -10.32 17.30
C GLY A 149 4.04 -9.51 17.35
N TYR A 150 4.04 -8.38 16.66
CA TYR A 150 5.17 -7.46 16.60
C TYR A 150 4.72 -6.02 16.79
N GLU A 151 5.59 -5.20 17.40
CA GLU A 151 5.51 -3.75 17.39
C GLU A 151 6.51 -3.21 16.37
N PHE A 152 6.03 -2.36 15.47
CA PHE A 152 6.86 -1.61 14.54
C PHE A 152 7.16 -0.23 15.13
N GLY A 153 8.44 0.10 15.17
CA GLY A 153 8.92 1.33 15.78
C GLY A 153 10.36 1.61 15.39
N MET A 154 10.83 2.79 15.78
CA MET A 154 12.24 3.12 15.72
C MET A 154 12.89 2.73 17.06
N TRP A 155 13.96 1.94 16.98
CA TRP A 155 14.62 1.34 18.13
C TRP A 155 16.11 1.70 18.14
N ASP A 156 16.67 1.98 19.31
CA ASP A 156 18.10 2.16 19.49
C ASP A 156 18.85 0.83 19.64
N ALA A 157 20.18 0.89 19.79
CA ALA A 157 21.02 -0.28 19.99
C ALA A 157 20.75 -1.02 21.31
N ALA A 158 20.23 -0.33 22.33
CA ALA A 158 19.84 -0.92 23.61
C ALA A 158 18.46 -1.58 23.56
N GLY A 159 17.75 -1.45 22.43
CA GLY A 159 16.42 -2.01 22.24
C GLY A 159 15.29 -1.19 22.85
N GLN A 160 15.55 0.07 23.20
CA GLN A 160 14.53 1.00 23.63
C GLN A 160 13.89 1.70 22.45
N ARG A 161 12.60 2.02 22.58
CA ARG A 161 11.88 2.76 21.53
C ARG A 161 12.29 4.23 21.60
N VAL A 162 12.72 4.78 20.47
CA VAL A 162 13.17 6.17 20.34
C VAL A 162 12.38 6.89 19.23
N GLN A 163 12.41 8.22 19.23
CA GLN A 163 11.77 9.02 18.19
C GLN A 163 12.69 9.32 17.00
N GLN A 164 14.01 9.38 17.25
CA GLN A 164 15.04 9.71 16.26
C GLN A 164 16.35 8.97 16.60
N GLY A 165 17.24 8.82 15.61
CA GLY A 165 18.57 8.25 15.80
C GLY A 165 18.62 6.72 15.96
N GLY A 166 17.49 6.04 15.88
CA GLY A 166 17.39 4.58 15.87
C GLY A 166 17.17 3.99 14.47
N SER A 167 16.85 2.70 14.43
CA SER A 167 16.49 1.98 13.20
C SER A 167 15.07 1.46 13.27
N TRP A 168 14.36 1.50 12.14
CA TRP A 168 12.99 0.97 12.03
C TRP A 168 13.03 -0.55 12.02
N GLN A 169 12.37 -1.17 13.00
CA GLN A 169 12.35 -2.63 13.15
C GLN A 169 11.00 -3.11 13.67
N HIS A 170 10.65 -4.35 13.31
CA HIS A 170 9.60 -5.12 13.97
C HIS A 170 10.22 -5.87 15.15
N ARG A 171 9.71 -5.62 16.36
CA ARG A 171 10.12 -6.36 17.56
C ARG A 171 8.98 -7.22 18.09
N PRO A 172 9.23 -8.46 18.51
CA PRO A 172 8.20 -9.33 19.05
C PRO A 172 7.67 -8.75 20.37
N VAL A 173 6.36 -8.83 20.57
CA VAL A 173 5.71 -8.28 21.78
C VAL A 173 5.41 -9.32 22.87
N GLY A 174 5.77 -10.58 22.63
CA GLY A 174 5.46 -11.71 23.52
C GLY A 174 3.98 -12.08 23.52
N ASP A 175 3.52 -12.68 24.62
CA ASP A 175 2.14 -13.16 24.77
C ASP A 175 1.11 -12.04 24.95
N ALA A 176 1.54 -10.93 25.57
CA ALA A 176 0.68 -9.80 25.88
C ALA A 176 1.47 -8.48 25.87
N PHE A 177 0.87 -7.45 25.27
CA PHE A 177 1.43 -6.11 25.16
C PHE A 177 0.41 -5.05 25.57
N THR A 178 0.72 -4.31 26.62
CA THR A 178 -0.19 -3.30 27.15
C THR A 178 -0.01 -1.97 26.43
N LEU A 179 -1.11 -1.43 25.93
CA LEU A 179 -1.21 -0.12 25.31
C LEU A 179 -1.41 0.92 26.42
N THR A 180 -0.30 1.38 26.99
CA THR A 180 -0.26 2.19 28.23
C THR A 180 -0.56 3.67 28.03
N GLN A 181 -0.49 4.19 26.80
CA GLN A 181 -0.59 5.63 26.52
C GLN A 181 -1.83 5.91 25.67
N ALA A 182 -2.76 6.67 26.24
CA ALA A 182 -3.90 7.22 25.51
C ALA A 182 -3.42 8.18 24.40
N GLY A 183 -4.10 8.17 23.25
CA GLY A 183 -3.82 9.01 22.09
C GLY A 183 -2.56 8.63 21.29
N ARG A 184 -1.73 7.71 21.78
CA ARG A 184 -0.55 7.22 21.05
C ARG A 184 -0.96 6.25 19.95
N ARG A 185 -0.35 6.40 18.77
CA ARG A 185 -0.43 5.44 17.68
C ARG A 185 0.56 4.29 17.90
N TYR A 186 0.03 3.08 18.01
CA TYR A 186 0.79 1.84 18.07
C TYR A 186 0.71 1.12 16.74
N LEU A 187 1.86 0.87 16.12
CA LEU A 187 1.96 0.14 14.85
C LEU A 187 2.27 -1.31 15.20
N LEU A 188 1.27 -2.18 15.08
CA LEU A 188 1.34 -3.58 15.45
C LEU A 188 1.15 -4.45 14.22
N SER A 189 1.60 -5.70 14.31
CA SER A 189 1.26 -6.71 13.32
C SER A 189 1.10 -8.09 13.92
N ILE A 190 0.27 -8.92 13.31
CA ILE A 190 0.06 -10.33 13.66
C ILE A 190 0.41 -11.20 12.46
N ASP A 191 1.23 -12.22 12.68
CA ASP A 191 1.52 -13.25 11.67
C ASP A 191 0.56 -14.43 11.83
N PHE A 192 0.12 -14.98 10.71
CA PHE A 192 -0.67 -16.21 10.63
C PHE A 192 0.07 -17.22 9.76
N ASP A 193 0.04 -18.49 10.17
CA ASP A 193 0.66 -19.61 9.44
C ASP A 193 -0.29 -20.13 8.35
N ILE A 194 -0.51 -19.27 7.35
CA ILE A 194 -1.28 -19.59 6.15
C ILE A 194 -0.76 -18.77 4.98
N ALA A 195 -0.80 -19.35 3.78
CA ALA A 195 -0.54 -18.62 2.55
C ALA A 195 -1.44 -17.39 2.44
N THR A 196 -0.89 -16.29 1.94
CA THR A 196 -1.61 -15.03 1.73
C THR A 196 -2.87 -15.26 0.88
N PRO A 197 -4.07 -15.00 1.43
CA PRO A 197 -5.31 -15.22 0.69
C PRO A 197 -5.47 -14.15 -0.38
N SER A 198 -6.03 -14.51 -1.54
CA SER A 198 -6.40 -13.53 -2.56
C SER A 198 -7.39 -12.50 -1.99
N PRO A 199 -7.28 -11.20 -2.30
CA PRO A 199 -8.28 -10.19 -1.94
C PRO A 199 -9.71 -10.54 -2.33
N GLU A 200 -9.86 -11.29 -3.42
CA GLU A 200 -11.15 -11.70 -3.98
C GLU A 200 -11.75 -12.91 -3.25
N THR A 201 -11.03 -13.49 -2.29
CA THR A 201 -11.53 -14.61 -1.48
C THR A 201 -12.75 -14.16 -0.68
N THR A 202 -13.84 -14.92 -0.80
CA THR A 202 -15.07 -14.67 -0.06
C THR A 202 -14.93 -15.09 1.41
N GLY A 203 -15.62 -14.38 2.32
CA GLY A 203 -15.61 -14.73 3.74
C GLY A 203 -14.30 -14.42 4.46
N LEU A 204 -13.49 -13.52 3.93
CA LEU A 204 -12.33 -12.99 4.64
C LEU A 204 -12.79 -12.09 5.80
N ALA A 205 -12.39 -12.45 7.01
CA ALA A 205 -12.63 -11.64 8.20
C ALA A 205 -11.55 -11.88 9.26
N VAL A 206 -11.36 -10.93 10.16
CA VAL A 206 -10.58 -11.12 11.38
C VAL A 206 -11.46 -10.94 12.61
N ASP A 207 -11.20 -11.77 13.60
CA ASP A 207 -11.71 -11.62 14.94
C ASP A 207 -10.58 -11.19 15.89
N LEU A 208 -10.73 -9.99 16.46
CA LEU A 208 -9.80 -9.38 17.40
C LEU A 208 -10.42 -9.26 18.81
N SER A 209 -11.60 -9.83 19.07
CA SER A 209 -12.36 -9.64 20.31
C SER A 209 -11.55 -9.96 21.57
N ASP A 210 -10.74 -11.03 21.51
CA ASP A 210 -9.87 -11.47 22.59
C ASP A 210 -8.43 -10.95 22.42
N ALA A 211 -8.03 -10.70 21.17
CA ALA A 211 -6.69 -10.27 20.81
C ALA A 211 -6.40 -8.80 21.13
N LEU A 212 -7.42 -7.95 21.17
CA LEU A 212 -7.26 -6.53 21.48
C LEU A 212 -8.42 -6.11 22.38
N ARG A 213 -8.20 -6.24 23.69
CA ARG A 213 -9.26 -6.12 24.69
C ARG A 213 -8.94 -5.07 25.75
N SER A 214 -9.95 -4.29 26.12
CA SER A 214 -9.97 -3.44 27.32
C SER A 214 -11.02 -4.00 28.29
N PRO A 215 -10.79 -3.96 29.62
CA PRO A 215 -11.83 -4.29 30.61
C PRO A 215 -12.98 -3.27 30.64
N HIS A 216 -12.77 -2.06 30.11
CA HIS A 216 -13.73 -0.95 30.16
C HIS A 216 -14.62 -0.84 28.91
N HIS A 217 -14.34 -1.62 27.87
CA HIS A 217 -15.04 -1.56 26.59
C HIS A 217 -15.54 -2.93 26.14
N PRO A 218 -16.63 -2.99 25.36
CA PRO A 218 -17.07 -4.24 24.76
C PRO A 218 -15.98 -4.81 23.84
N PRO A 219 -15.94 -6.15 23.66
CA PRO A 219 -15.05 -6.77 22.69
C PRO A 219 -15.29 -6.22 21.28
N LEU A 220 -14.22 -6.15 20.50
CA LEU A 220 -14.32 -5.70 19.10
C LEU A 220 -15.22 -6.65 18.30
N PRO A 221 -16.10 -6.11 17.43
CA PRO A 221 -16.85 -6.96 16.52
C PRO A 221 -15.92 -7.57 15.48
N ARG A 222 -16.39 -8.63 14.82
CA ARG A 222 -15.69 -9.21 13.67
C ARG A 222 -15.54 -8.18 12.56
N ILE A 223 -14.30 -8.02 12.08
CA ILE A 223 -13.96 -7.09 10.99
C ILE A 223 -13.88 -7.90 9.70
N ARG A 224 -14.67 -7.52 8.70
CA ARG A 224 -14.72 -8.21 7.39
C ARG A 224 -13.83 -7.51 6.38
N PHE A 225 -13.45 -8.21 5.32
CA PHE A 225 -12.66 -7.66 4.23
C PHE A 225 -13.42 -7.72 2.90
N ALA A 226 -13.39 -6.62 2.16
CA ALA A 226 -13.95 -6.52 0.81
C ALA A 226 -12.83 -6.26 -0.20
N PRO A 227 -12.88 -6.84 -1.41
CA PRO A 227 -11.93 -6.55 -2.47
C PRO A 227 -12.17 -5.14 -3.01
N VAL A 228 -11.10 -4.36 -3.11
CA VAL A 228 -11.08 -3.07 -3.79
C VAL A 228 -9.94 -3.01 -4.79
N ARG A 229 -10.12 -2.21 -5.84
CA ARG A 229 -9.04 -1.91 -6.78
C ARG A 229 -8.11 -0.86 -6.19
N TRP A 230 -6.83 -0.98 -6.49
CA TRP A 230 -5.83 0.04 -6.21
C TRP A 230 -5.05 0.36 -7.49
N LYS A 231 -4.66 1.63 -7.62
CA LYS A 231 -3.84 2.14 -8.72
C LYS A 231 -2.82 3.12 -8.14
N GLU A 232 -1.60 3.07 -8.64
CA GLU A 232 -0.50 3.95 -8.26
C GLU A 232 0.26 4.33 -9.52
N GLY A 233 0.35 5.64 -9.81
CA GLY A 233 1.13 6.15 -10.94
C GLY A 233 2.63 6.10 -10.66
N TYR A 234 3.44 5.95 -11.70
CA TYR A 234 4.85 6.33 -11.64
C TYR A 234 4.91 7.85 -11.84
N THR A 235 5.11 8.60 -10.75
CA THR A 235 5.42 10.04 -10.81
C THR A 235 6.87 10.27 -11.18
#